data_AF-A0A522X6M2-F1
#
_entry.id   AF-A0A522X6M2-F1
#
_cell.length_a   1.000
_cell.length_b   1.000
_cell.length_c   1.000
_cell.angle_alpha   90.00
_cell.angle_beta   90.00
_cell.angle_gamma   90.00
#
_symmetry.space_group_name_H-M   'P 1'
#
loop_
_entity.id
_entity.type
_entity.pdbx_description
1 polymer ?
#
loop_
_entity_poly.entity_id
_entity_poly.type
_entity_poly.pdbx_seq_one_letter_code
_entity_poly.pdbx_strand_id
1 'polypeptide(L)'
;MSVNTQNLSDLAEIDRFEQSIQAFNAGSLDLDRMTAVRLQHGVYGQRQQGVHMFRIKVPGGRLVPDQLEAVADVAETYSQRGIAHVTTRQSIQIHFIPLDSTPAAMRRIAEVGMTTREACSNTVRNISACSLSGVCPREHVD
;
A
#
# COMPACT_ATOMS: atom_id res chain seq x y z
N MET A 1 -10.28 24.56 -1.57
CA MET A 1 -9.55 23.83 -2.63
C MET A 1 -9.91 22.37 -2.51
N SER A 2 -10.46 21.78 -3.57
CA SER A 2 -10.72 20.33 -3.62
C SER A 2 -9.38 19.61 -3.71
N VAL A 3 -9.08 18.71 -2.77
CA VAL A 3 -7.92 17.81 -2.93
C VAL A 3 -8.28 16.87 -4.08
N ASN A 4 -7.62 17.03 -5.23
CA ASN A 4 -7.84 16.15 -6.38
C ASN A 4 -7.13 14.81 -6.12
N THR A 5 -7.79 13.88 -5.45
CA THR A 5 -7.32 12.50 -5.30
C THR A 5 -7.82 11.68 -6.47
N GLN A 6 -7.00 11.57 -7.52
CA GLN A 6 -7.25 10.62 -8.61
C GLN A 6 -7.40 9.20 -8.04
N ASN A 7 -8.34 8.42 -8.57
CA ASN A 7 -8.47 7.01 -8.21
C ASN A 7 -7.32 6.22 -8.86
N LEU A 8 -6.48 5.59 -8.03
CA LEU A 8 -5.30 4.81 -8.43
C LEU A 8 -5.49 3.30 -8.25
N SER A 9 -6.70 2.86 -7.88
CA SER A 9 -7.00 1.46 -7.62
C SER A 9 -7.18 0.66 -8.91
N ASP A 10 -6.80 -0.63 -8.86
CA ASP A 10 -7.03 -1.62 -9.92
C ASP A 10 -7.42 -2.94 -9.26
N LEU A 11 -8.72 -3.26 -9.26
CA LEU A 11 -9.23 -4.50 -8.63
C LEU A 11 -8.73 -5.75 -9.35
N ALA A 12 -8.56 -5.70 -10.68
CA ALA A 12 -8.06 -6.84 -11.44
C ALA A 12 -6.60 -7.14 -11.10
N GLU A 13 -5.80 -6.12 -10.74
CA GLU A 13 -4.46 -6.32 -10.18
C GLU A 13 -4.51 -7.07 -8.83
N ILE A 14 -5.42 -6.68 -7.94
CA ILE A 14 -5.59 -7.34 -6.65
C ILE A 14 -6.00 -8.81 -6.82
N ASP A 15 -6.89 -9.10 -7.78
CA ASP A 15 -7.33 -10.47 -8.06
C ASP A 15 -6.17 -11.33 -8.60
N ARG A 16 -5.30 -10.78 -9.47
CA ARG A 16 -4.08 -11.48 -9.94
C ARG A 16 -3.10 -11.73 -8.79
N PHE A 17 -2.97 -10.78 -7.86
CA PHE A 17 -2.14 -10.95 -6.68
C PHE A 17 -2.67 -12.04 -5.76
N GLU A 18 -3.99 -12.09 -5.52
CA GLU A 18 -4.63 -13.14 -4.73
C GLU A 18 -4.46 -14.53 -5.37
N GLN A 19 -4.59 -14.64 -6.69
CA GLN A 19 -4.30 -15.87 -7.43
C GLN A 19 -2.84 -16.32 -7.25
N SER A 20 -1.90 -15.37 -7.19
CA SER A 20 -0.48 -15.68 -6.94
C SER A 20 -0.25 -16.22 -5.52
N ILE A 21 -0.95 -15.69 -4.51
CA ILE A 21 -0.95 -16.24 -3.15
C ILE A 21 -1.51 -17.67 -3.14
N GLN A 22 -2.65 -17.89 -3.80
CA GLN A 22 -3.25 -19.23 -3.90
C GLN A 22 -2.31 -20.23 -4.58
N ALA A 23 -1.66 -19.83 -5.67
CA ALA A 23 -0.68 -20.65 -6.38
C ALA A 23 0.54 -20.98 -5.51
N PHE A 24 1.03 -20.02 -4.72
CA PHE A 24 2.11 -20.22 -3.74
C PHE A 24 1.71 -21.19 -2.64
N ASN A 25 0.52 -21.00 -2.05
CA ASN A 25 -0.01 -21.88 -1.02
C ASN A 25 -0.25 -23.31 -1.53
N ALA A 26 -0.60 -23.47 -2.82
CA ALA A 26 -0.72 -24.76 -3.48
C ALA A 26 0.63 -25.39 -3.91
N GLY A 27 1.76 -24.71 -3.68
CA GLY A 27 3.10 -25.18 -4.06
C GLY A 27 3.44 -25.07 -5.55
N SER A 28 2.58 -24.42 -6.35
CA SER A 28 2.75 -24.24 -7.79
C SER A 28 3.54 -22.98 -8.18
N LEU A 29 3.81 -22.09 -7.21
CA LEU A 29 4.66 -20.92 -7.36
C LEU A 29 5.81 -21.00 -6.36
N ASP A 30 7.05 -20.83 -6.81
CA ASP A 30 8.22 -20.85 -5.93
C ASP A 30 8.37 -19.55 -5.13
N LEU A 31 9.20 -19.61 -4.08
CA LEU A 31 9.41 -18.50 -3.15
C LEU A 31 10.03 -17.26 -3.81
N ASP A 32 10.92 -17.43 -4.79
CA ASP A 32 11.63 -16.31 -5.43
C ASP A 32 10.65 -15.53 -6.31
N ARG A 33 9.86 -16.24 -7.12
CA ARG A 33 8.76 -15.63 -7.88
C ARG A 33 7.74 -14.98 -6.98
N MET A 34 7.33 -15.66 -5.91
CA MET A 34 6.37 -15.09 -4.97
C MET A 34 6.93 -13.85 -4.26
N THR A 35 8.23 -13.82 -4.00
CA THR A 35 8.90 -12.65 -3.42
C THR A 35 8.84 -11.46 -4.38
N ALA A 36 9.16 -11.67 -5.67
CA ALA A 36 9.03 -10.62 -6.67
C ALA A 36 7.59 -10.08 -6.77
N VAL A 37 6.60 -10.98 -6.81
CA VAL A 37 5.16 -10.62 -6.87
C VAL A 37 4.75 -9.80 -5.64
N ARG A 38 5.04 -10.27 -4.41
CA ARG A 38 4.72 -9.53 -3.17
C ARG A 38 5.33 -8.15 -3.16
N LEU A 39 6.61 -8.04 -3.53
CA LEU A 39 7.30 -6.76 -3.59
C LEU A 39 6.69 -5.80 -4.61
N GLN A 40 6.20 -6.27 -5.75
CA GLN A 40 5.52 -5.40 -6.71
C GLN A 40 4.19 -4.86 -6.17
N HIS A 41 3.52 -5.57 -5.25
CA HIS A 41 2.22 -5.16 -4.69
C HIS A 41 2.35 -4.51 -3.29
N GLY A 42 3.54 -4.05 -2.92
CA GLY A 42 3.75 -3.34 -1.65
C GLY A 42 3.74 -4.24 -0.40
N VAL A 43 3.79 -5.56 -0.57
CA VAL A 43 3.85 -6.55 0.51
C VAL A 43 5.30 -6.99 0.71
N TYR A 44 5.90 -6.65 1.84
CA TYR A 44 7.30 -6.92 2.15
C TYR A 44 7.39 -7.94 3.29
N GLY A 45 8.26 -8.95 3.16
CA GLY A 45 8.51 -9.90 4.25
C GLY A 45 9.16 -9.22 5.46
N GLN A 46 8.68 -9.50 6.66
CA GLN A 46 9.32 -9.02 7.90
C GLN A 46 10.06 -10.17 8.61
N ARG A 47 10.79 -9.85 9.70
CA ARG A 47 11.59 -10.85 10.44
C ARG A 47 10.73 -11.96 11.06
N GLN A 48 9.48 -11.65 11.41
CA GLN A 48 8.51 -12.60 11.95
C GLN A 48 7.87 -13.38 10.81
N GLN A 49 7.80 -14.71 10.96
CA GLN A 49 7.22 -15.59 9.95
C GLN A 49 5.70 -15.40 9.81
N GLY A 50 5.18 -15.64 8.61
CA GLY A 50 3.74 -15.61 8.30
C GLY A 50 3.14 -14.21 8.16
N VAL A 51 3.84 -13.17 8.59
CA VAL A 51 3.37 -11.78 8.57
C VAL A 51 4.25 -10.90 7.70
N HIS A 52 3.68 -9.77 7.27
CA HIS A 52 4.26 -8.88 6.27
C HIS A 52 4.05 -7.41 6.66
N MET A 53 4.93 -6.56 6.13
CA MET A 53 4.71 -5.13 6.05
C MET A 53 3.94 -4.81 4.77
N PHE A 54 2.90 -3.99 4.90
CA PHE A 54 2.01 -3.56 3.84
C PHE A 54 2.18 -2.06 3.62
N ARG A 55 2.66 -1.66 2.43
CA ARG A 55 2.96 -0.26 2.10
C ARG A 55 1.92 0.32 1.15
N ILE A 56 1.30 1.41 1.60
CA ILE A 56 0.32 2.18 0.84
C ILE A 56 1.01 3.40 0.22
N LYS A 57 0.85 3.60 -1.10
CA LYS A 57 1.34 4.82 -1.77
C LYS A 57 0.42 5.98 -1.47
N VAL A 58 1.03 7.13 -1.21
CA VAL A 58 0.34 8.38 -0.91
C VAL A 58 1.08 9.48 -1.69
N PRO A 59 0.76 9.66 -2.98
CA PRO A 59 1.45 10.63 -3.83
C PRO A 59 1.43 12.03 -3.20
N GLY A 60 2.61 12.65 -3.11
CA GLY A 60 2.80 13.95 -2.47
C GLY A 60 2.48 13.99 -0.98
N GLY A 61 2.20 12.85 -0.33
CA GLY A 61 1.72 12.82 1.06
C GLY A 61 0.31 13.39 1.25
N ARG A 62 -0.47 13.55 0.16
CA ARG A 62 -1.82 14.12 0.22
C ARG A 62 -2.85 13.03 0.49
N LEU A 63 -3.68 13.24 1.50
CA LEU A 63 -4.78 12.36 1.88
C LEU A 63 -6.03 13.19 2.14
N VAL A 64 -7.19 12.59 1.87
CA VAL A 64 -8.49 13.07 2.39
C VAL A 64 -8.88 12.28 3.65
N PRO A 65 -9.80 12.77 4.49
CA PRO A 65 -10.19 12.10 5.73
C PRO A 65 -10.58 10.61 5.53
N ASP A 66 -11.44 10.31 4.56
CA ASP A 66 -11.89 8.94 4.27
C ASP A 66 -10.73 7.98 3.94
N GLN A 67 -9.66 8.49 3.31
CA GLN A 67 -8.47 7.70 3.03
C GLN A 67 -7.68 7.37 4.28
N LEU A 68 -7.59 8.32 5.22
CA LEU A 68 -6.94 8.09 6.51
C LEU A 68 -7.75 7.11 7.37
N GLU A 69 -9.08 7.19 7.32
CA GLU A 69 -9.97 6.21 7.96
C GLU A 69 -9.76 4.81 7.38
N ALA A 70 -9.70 4.66 6.05
CA ALA A 70 -9.42 3.35 5.44
C ALA A 70 -8.05 2.78 5.85
N VAL A 71 -7.03 3.63 6.03
CA VAL A 71 -5.72 3.20 6.54
C VAL A 71 -5.84 2.70 7.98
N ALA A 72 -6.62 3.39 8.83
CA ALA A 72 -6.87 2.98 10.20
C ALA A 72 -7.63 1.64 10.24
N ASP A 73 -8.69 1.49 9.46
CA ASP A 73 -9.45 0.24 9.33
C ASP A 73 -8.55 -0.94 8.95
N VAL A 74 -7.61 -0.72 8.02
CA VAL A 74 -6.67 -1.78 7.64
C VAL A 74 -5.75 -2.17 8.79
N ALA A 75 -5.26 -1.18 9.54
CA ALA A 75 -4.42 -1.42 10.70
C ALA A 75 -5.19 -2.17 11.80
N GLU A 76 -6.44 -1.79 12.08
CA GLU A 76 -7.24 -2.40 13.14
C GLU A 76 -7.75 -3.80 12.77
N THR A 77 -8.09 -4.02 11.49
CA THR A 77 -8.74 -5.26 11.03
C THR A 77 -7.73 -6.34 10.64
N TYR A 78 -6.65 -5.98 9.95
CA TYR A 78 -5.77 -6.97 9.31
C TYR A 78 -4.38 -7.07 9.96
N SER A 79 -3.94 -6.07 10.72
CA SER A 79 -2.69 -6.16 11.47
C SER A 79 -2.93 -6.80 12.83
N GLN A 80 -2.10 -7.77 13.18
CA GLN A 80 -2.12 -8.36 14.53
C GLN A 80 -1.71 -7.38 15.64
N ARG A 81 -1.21 -6.19 15.28
CA ARG A 81 -0.69 -5.21 16.25
C ARG A 81 -1.24 -3.79 16.07
N GLY A 82 -1.95 -3.49 14.99
CA GLY A 82 -2.45 -2.13 14.73
C GLY A 82 -1.36 -1.08 14.58
N ILE A 83 -0.14 -1.46 14.16
CA ILE A 83 1.00 -0.53 14.06
C ILE A 83 1.13 0.00 12.64
N ALA A 84 1.01 1.32 12.51
CA ALA A 84 1.26 2.06 11.27
C ALA A 84 2.42 3.06 11.44
N HIS A 85 3.24 3.20 10.39
CA HIS A 85 4.37 4.13 10.34
C HIS A 85 4.30 5.04 9.11
N VAL A 86 4.56 6.33 9.30
CA VAL A 86 4.80 7.27 8.20
C VAL A 86 6.27 7.18 7.78
N THR A 87 6.50 7.13 6.47
CA THR A 87 7.85 6.97 5.90
C THR A 87 8.44 8.30 5.48
N THR A 88 9.77 8.34 5.32
CA THR A 88 10.48 9.50 4.74
C THR A 88 10.09 9.83 3.31
N ARG A 89 9.43 8.91 2.60
CA ARG A 89 8.85 9.12 1.26
C ARG A 89 7.36 9.42 1.30
N GLN A 90 6.82 9.83 2.45
CA GLN A 90 5.40 10.19 2.65
C GLN A 90 4.39 9.04 2.42
N SER A 91 4.84 7.79 2.28
CA SER A 91 3.96 6.61 2.31
C SER A 91 3.61 6.20 3.73
N ILE A 92 2.61 5.32 3.87
CA ILE A 92 2.25 4.67 5.15
C ILE A 92 2.58 3.17 5.06
N GLN A 93 3.15 2.61 6.14
CA GLN A 93 3.43 1.19 6.29
C GLN A 93 2.66 0.62 7.47
N ILE A 94 1.93 -0.46 7.26
CA ILE A 94 1.26 -1.22 8.31
C ILE A 94 2.00 -2.54 8.46
N HIS A 95 2.41 -2.89 9.67
CA HIS A 95 3.17 -4.11 9.94
C HIS A 95 2.29 -5.25 10.45
N PHE A 96 2.82 -6.47 10.51
CA PHE A 96 2.15 -7.63 11.11
C PHE A 96 0.85 -8.07 10.41
N ILE A 97 0.75 -7.90 9.09
CA ILE A 97 -0.39 -8.38 8.30
C ILE A 97 -0.11 -9.81 7.80
N PRO A 98 -0.97 -10.82 8.08
CA PRO A 98 -0.85 -12.15 7.51
C PRO A 98 -0.89 -12.12 5.97
N LEU A 99 -0.12 -12.97 5.29
CA LEU A 99 -0.06 -12.95 3.82
C LEU A 99 -1.46 -13.07 3.19
N ASP A 100 -2.25 -14.04 3.64
CA ASP A 100 -3.57 -14.33 3.08
C ASP A 100 -4.59 -13.21 3.34
N SER A 101 -4.33 -12.32 4.31
CA SER A 101 -5.16 -11.14 4.58
C SER A 101 -4.81 -9.95 3.69
N THR A 102 -3.65 -9.96 3.01
CA THR A 102 -3.20 -8.81 2.23
C THR A 102 -4.12 -8.44 1.06
N PRO A 103 -4.75 -9.37 0.30
CA PRO A 103 -5.72 -8.99 -0.74
C PRO A 103 -6.95 -8.25 -0.19
N ALA A 104 -7.49 -8.69 0.95
CA ALA A 104 -8.61 -8.01 1.61
C ALA A 104 -8.22 -6.59 2.08
N ALA A 105 -7.01 -6.44 2.64
CA ALA A 105 -6.45 -5.14 2.97
C ALA A 105 -6.27 -4.22 1.74
N MET A 106 -5.84 -4.77 0.60
CA MET A 106 -5.76 -4.03 -0.67
C MET A 106 -7.13 -3.57 -1.15
N ARG A 107 -8.16 -4.42 -1.04
CA ARG A 107 -9.52 -4.05 -1.44
C ARG A 107 -10.07 -2.92 -0.57
N ARG A 108 -9.83 -2.94 0.74
CA ARG A 108 -10.25 -1.86 1.65
C ARG A 108 -9.66 -0.50 1.26
N ILE A 109 -8.36 -0.44 0.92
CA ILE A 109 -7.77 0.84 0.46
C ILE A 109 -8.20 1.21 -0.96
N ALA A 110 -8.53 0.23 -1.81
CA ALA A 110 -8.98 0.46 -3.18
C ALA A 110 -10.36 1.14 -3.23
N GLU A 111 -11.23 0.87 -2.26
CA GLU A 111 -12.54 1.54 -2.11
C GLU A 111 -12.43 3.06 -2.03
N VAL A 112 -11.32 3.57 -1.45
CA VAL A 112 -11.03 5.02 -1.32
C VAL A 112 -10.02 5.51 -2.38
N GLY A 113 -9.87 4.74 -3.46
CA GLY A 113 -9.04 5.07 -4.61
C GLY A 113 -7.53 5.03 -4.38
N MET A 114 -7.07 4.42 -3.27
CA MET A 114 -5.65 4.26 -2.97
C MET A 114 -5.08 2.96 -3.54
N THR A 115 -3.75 2.82 -3.51
CA THR A 115 -3.05 1.65 -4.08
C THR A 115 -1.77 1.30 -3.32
N THR A 116 -1.38 0.03 -3.37
CA THR A 116 -0.06 -0.47 -2.95
C THR A 116 0.84 -0.83 -4.14
N ARG A 117 0.33 -0.67 -5.37
CA ARG A 117 1.02 -0.97 -6.62
C ARG A 117 2.37 -0.29 -6.70
N GLU A 118 3.42 -1.06 -6.93
CA GLU A 118 4.80 -0.58 -7.08
C GLU A 118 5.28 0.24 -5.86
N ALA A 119 4.70 0.02 -4.68
CA ALA A 119 5.16 0.66 -3.44
C ALA A 119 6.51 0.07 -2.97
N CYS A 120 6.80 -1.16 -3.41
CA CYS A 120 8.00 -1.94 -3.17
C CYS A 120 8.64 -2.38 -4.53
N SER A 121 9.71 -3.19 -4.52
CA SER A 121 10.45 -3.65 -5.72
C SER A 121 11.29 -2.60 -6.49
N ASN A 122 11.85 -2.97 -7.63
CA ASN A 122 12.68 -2.12 -8.51
C ASN A 122 11.81 -1.34 -9.51
N THR A 123 10.99 -0.43 -9.00
CA THR A 123 9.98 0.33 -9.75
C THR A 123 9.94 1.79 -9.29
N VAL A 124 9.11 2.62 -9.94
CA VAL A 124 8.84 3.98 -9.47
C VAL A 124 7.97 3.93 -8.21
N ARG A 125 8.61 4.22 -7.09
CA ARG A 125 7.97 4.26 -5.77
C ARG A 125 7.10 5.51 -5.60
N ASN A 126 6.70 5.80 -4.37
CA ASN A 126 5.95 7.02 -4.08
C ASN A 126 6.69 8.27 -4.55
N ILE A 127 5.99 9.19 -5.20
CA ILE A 127 6.52 10.51 -5.56
C ILE A 127 6.26 11.44 -4.38
N SER A 128 7.30 12.01 -3.82
CA SER A 128 7.20 12.93 -2.69
C SER A 128 7.11 14.38 -3.19
N ALA A 129 6.38 15.21 -2.46
CA ALA A 129 6.19 16.62 -2.78
C ALA A 129 6.28 17.47 -1.50
N CYS A 130 6.35 18.79 -1.67
CA CYS A 130 6.24 19.73 -0.57
C CYS A 130 4.89 19.52 0.14
N SER A 131 4.88 19.46 1.47
CA SER A 131 3.63 19.30 2.24
C SER A 131 2.67 20.50 2.10
N LEU A 132 3.18 21.64 1.61
CA LEU A 132 2.41 22.84 1.34
C LEU A 132 2.17 23.08 -0.16
N SER A 133 2.38 22.09 -1.04
CA SER A 133 2.16 22.30 -2.49
C SER A 133 0.69 22.58 -2.82
N GLY A 134 0.46 23.58 -3.67
CA GLY A 134 -0.85 24.11 -4.05
C GLY A 134 -1.47 25.07 -3.02
N VAL A 135 -0.79 25.35 -1.90
CA VAL A 135 -1.30 26.27 -0.87
C VAL A 135 -0.26 27.30 -0.40
N CYS A 136 1.03 27.06 -0.61
CA CYS A 136 2.10 27.94 -0.16
C CYS A 136 2.17 29.19 -1.06
N PRO A 137 1.98 30.43 -0.54
CA PRO A 137 2.08 31.64 -1.37
C PRO A 137 3.46 31.90 -1.96
N ARG A 138 4.48 31.15 -1.52
CA ARG A 138 5.88 31.26 -1.98
C ARG A 138 6.28 30.13 -2.92
N GLU A 139 5.39 29.20 -3.27
CA GLU A 139 5.70 28.18 -4.26
C GLU A 139 5.80 28.80 -5.65
N HIS A 140 6.77 28.31 -6.43
CA HIS A 140 6.94 28.76 -7.82
C HIS A 140 6.17 27.88 -8.81
N VAL A 141 5.86 26.65 -8.42
CA VAL A 141 5.16 25.62 -9.20
C VAL A 141 4.49 24.66 -8.22
N ASP A 142 3.33 24.13 -8.62
CA ASP A 142 2.69 22.96 -8.03
C ASP A 142 2.99 21.73 -8.91
#